data_AF-A0A5Q4DCC6-F1
#
_entry.id   AF-A0A5Q4DCC6-F1
#
_cell.length_a   1.000
_cell.length_b   1.000
_cell.length_c   1.000
_cell.angle_alpha   90.00
_cell.angle_beta   90.00
_cell.angle_gamma   90.00
#
_symmetry.space_group_name_H-M   'P 1'
#
loop_
_entity.id
_entity.type
_entity.pdbx_description
1 polymer ?
#
loop_
_entity_poly.entity_id
_entity_poly.type
_entity_poly.pdbx_seq_one_letter_code
_entity_poly.pdbx_strand_id
1 'polypeptide(L)'
;MELRWETLEGWERAVRDRGTLVLEAGELSLVEVDDGQVVRVGEPPLTTWGGWRYGSRLPPPVAPRVGFLRRILGGLPPPPLEGYDPYGLSGPLGGVAGSQGPSHWLGSPFLDRAHPLTLVFASVPLVPSCPSCGVPMPLHPWDFHRLSFTDAAPDATAPNRTGEVELRAGLLATCGHCSTEVVVPVDQARPALRIGLSVLDSGPEARKVGEEAGAALDRVGGTRMLLNGLARVGAPLGDLGRVERVALGIALDARAEADALVAEWREAEEITAIMDSDLTDVAGFLAFRERVLGDA
;
A
#
# COMPACT_ATOMS: atom_id res chain seq x y z
N MET A 1 -31.78 -16.37 14.39
CA MET A 1 -30.54 -15.71 13.95
C MET A 1 -29.44 -16.73 13.63
N GLU A 2 -29.26 -17.80 14.42
CA GLU A 2 -28.28 -18.88 14.18
C GLU A 2 -28.37 -19.55 12.81
N LEU A 3 -29.58 -19.94 12.36
CA LEU A 3 -29.79 -20.60 11.07
C LEU A 3 -29.30 -19.79 9.85
N ARG A 4 -29.26 -18.45 9.96
CA ARG A 4 -28.76 -17.57 8.90
C ARG A 4 -27.23 -17.58 8.82
N TRP A 5 -26.56 -17.71 9.97
CA TRP A 5 -25.11 -17.78 10.07
C TRP A 5 -24.56 -19.13 9.63
N GLU A 6 -25.18 -20.23 10.06
CA GLU A 6 -24.80 -21.57 9.58
C GLU A 6 -24.98 -21.72 8.06
N THR A 7 -26.03 -21.10 7.51
CA THR A 7 -26.26 -21.09 6.06
C THR A 7 -25.16 -20.30 5.33
N LEU A 8 -24.78 -19.13 5.86
CA LEU A 8 -23.70 -18.32 5.28
C LEU A 8 -22.34 -19.02 5.34
N GLU A 9 -21.98 -19.62 6.49
CA GLU A 9 -20.76 -20.42 6.62
C GLU A 9 -20.77 -21.65 5.71
N GLY A 10 -21.93 -22.28 5.54
CA GLY A 10 -22.14 -23.38 4.60
C GLY A 10 -21.86 -22.97 3.16
N TRP A 11 -22.39 -21.82 2.74
CA TRP A 11 -22.11 -21.25 1.42
C TRP A 11 -20.66 -20.83 1.25
N GLU A 12 -20.03 -20.23 2.27
CA GLU A 12 -18.63 -19.84 2.20
C GLU A 12 -17.72 -21.06 2.04
N ARG A 13 -18.02 -22.15 2.76
CA ARG A 13 -17.30 -23.42 2.64
C ARG A 13 -17.52 -24.05 1.26
N ALA A 14 -18.74 -24.02 0.73
CA ALA A 14 -19.04 -24.54 -0.60
C ALA A 14 -18.34 -23.76 -1.72
N VAL A 15 -18.34 -22.43 -1.64
CA VAL A 15 -17.58 -21.53 -2.54
C VAL A 15 -16.08 -21.83 -2.47
N ARG A 16 -15.54 -22.05 -1.27
CA ARG A 16 -14.11 -22.34 -1.06
C ARG A 16 -13.69 -23.69 -1.62
N ASP A 17 -14.49 -24.72 -1.38
CA ASP A 17 -14.11 -26.10 -1.68
C ASP A 17 -14.45 -26.51 -3.12
N ARG A 18 -15.52 -25.95 -3.71
CA ARG A 18 -16.07 -26.38 -5.00
C ARG A 18 -16.38 -25.25 -5.99
N GLY A 19 -16.20 -23.99 -5.59
CA GLY A 19 -16.57 -22.84 -6.40
C GLY A 19 -15.63 -22.58 -7.58
N THR A 20 -16.22 -22.27 -8.73
CA THR A 20 -15.53 -21.80 -9.94
C THR A 20 -15.88 -20.34 -10.19
N LEU A 21 -14.88 -19.46 -10.20
CA LEU A 21 -15.11 -18.03 -10.44
C LEU A 21 -15.51 -17.81 -11.91
N VAL A 22 -16.66 -17.19 -12.13
CA VAL A 22 -17.22 -16.90 -13.46
C VAL A 22 -16.96 -15.45 -13.87
N LEU A 23 -17.17 -14.50 -12.95
CA LEU A 23 -17.08 -13.07 -13.24
C LEU A 23 -16.64 -12.29 -12.01
N GLU A 24 -15.89 -11.21 -12.22
CA GLU A 24 -15.40 -10.38 -11.12
C GLU A 24 -15.34 -8.90 -11.50
N ALA A 25 -15.79 -8.04 -10.59
CA ALA A 25 -15.71 -6.59 -10.70
C ALA A 25 -15.58 -5.96 -9.30
N GLY A 26 -14.38 -5.49 -8.95
CA GLY A 26 -14.13 -4.80 -7.69
C GLY A 26 -14.41 -5.68 -6.47
N GLU A 27 -15.42 -5.33 -5.68
CA GLU A 27 -15.84 -6.08 -4.48
C GLU A 27 -16.86 -7.18 -4.78
N LEU A 28 -17.16 -7.42 -6.06
CA LEU A 28 -18.15 -8.39 -6.50
C LEU A 28 -17.47 -9.54 -7.24
N SER A 29 -17.69 -10.75 -6.75
CA SER A 29 -17.32 -11.98 -7.46
C SER A 29 -18.54 -12.87 -7.66
N LEU A 30 -18.74 -13.33 -8.88
CA LEU A 30 -19.74 -14.34 -9.24
C LEU A 30 -19.05 -15.69 -9.28
N VAL A 31 -19.42 -16.58 -8.36
CA VAL A 31 -18.86 -17.92 -8.22
C VAL A 31 -19.94 -18.95 -8.51
N GLU A 32 -19.69 -19.81 -9.47
CA GLU A 32 -20.55 -20.96 -9.77
C GLU A 32 -20.17 -22.10 -8.82
N VAL A 33 -21.18 -22.65 -8.14
CA VAL A 33 -21.02 -23.73 -7.17
C VAL A 33 -22.11 -24.76 -7.46
N ASP A 34 -21.69 -25.97 -7.84
CA ASP A 34 -22.60 -27.05 -8.26
C ASP A 34 -23.54 -26.53 -9.39
N ASP A 35 -24.87 -26.57 -9.19
CA ASP A 35 -25.86 -26.10 -10.19
C ASP A 35 -26.29 -24.62 -9.98
N GLY A 36 -25.62 -23.88 -9.09
CA GLY A 36 -26.02 -22.54 -8.66
C GLY A 36 -24.94 -21.47 -8.82
N GLN A 37 -25.35 -20.20 -8.73
CA GLN A 37 -24.45 -19.05 -8.76
C GLN A 37 -24.53 -18.27 -7.44
N VAL A 38 -23.36 -17.95 -6.89
CA VAL A 38 -23.19 -17.19 -5.65
C VAL A 38 -22.50 -15.87 -5.97
N VAL A 39 -23.16 -14.76 -5.64
CA VAL A 39 -22.53 -13.44 -5.68
C VAL A 39 -21.91 -13.18 -4.32
N ARG A 40 -20.59 -13.18 -4.25
CA ARG A 40 -19.84 -12.73 -3.09
C ARG A 40 -19.66 -11.22 -3.21
N VAL A 41 -20.16 -10.53 -2.18
CA VAL A 41 -19.99 -9.09 -1.97
C VAL A 41 -18.99 -8.92 -0.83
N GLY A 42 -17.87 -8.26 -1.09
CA GLY A 42 -16.83 -7.96 -0.11
C GLY A 42 -15.43 -8.36 -0.58
N GLU A 43 -14.44 -8.17 0.30
CA GLU A 43 -13.04 -8.35 -0.04
C GLU A 43 -12.75 -9.77 -0.59
N PRO A 44 -12.13 -9.88 -1.78
CA PRO A 44 -11.70 -11.17 -2.31
C PRO A 44 -10.63 -11.79 -1.38
N PRO A 45 -10.49 -13.13 -1.33
CA PRO A 45 -9.39 -13.76 -0.60
C PRO A 45 -8.04 -13.17 -1.02
N LEU A 46 -7.11 -12.95 -0.06
CA LEU A 46 -5.85 -12.25 -0.34
C LEU A 46 -4.99 -13.03 -1.32
N THR A 47 -5.06 -14.37 -1.29
CA THR A 47 -4.46 -15.24 -2.33
C THR A 47 -4.91 -14.84 -3.74
N THR A 48 -6.22 -14.67 -3.92
CA THR A 48 -6.81 -14.34 -5.22
C THR A 48 -6.45 -12.92 -5.63
N TRP A 49 -6.57 -11.95 -4.71
CA TRP A 49 -6.20 -10.56 -4.93
C TRP A 49 -4.71 -10.40 -5.28
N GLY A 50 -3.84 -11.09 -4.55
CA GLY A 50 -2.42 -11.19 -4.79
C GLY A 50 -2.12 -11.76 -6.18
N GLY A 51 -2.80 -12.82 -6.59
CA GLY A 51 -2.68 -13.42 -7.92
C GLY A 51 -3.08 -12.49 -9.07
N TRP A 52 -4.08 -11.62 -8.88
CA TRP A 52 -4.54 -10.69 -9.92
C TRP A 52 -3.66 -9.45 -10.04
N ARG A 53 -3.49 -8.71 -8.94
CA ARG A 53 -2.78 -7.41 -8.98
C ARG A 53 -1.27 -7.56 -8.96
N TYR A 54 -0.78 -8.47 -8.13
CA TYR A 54 0.63 -8.69 -7.89
C TYR A 54 1.14 -9.92 -8.60
N GLY A 55 0.25 -10.72 -9.19
CA GLY A 55 0.57 -11.99 -9.81
C GLY A 55 0.61 -11.95 -11.34
N SER A 56 0.54 -13.12 -11.94
CA SER A 56 0.53 -13.34 -13.39
C SER A 56 -0.86 -13.65 -13.97
N ARG A 57 -1.90 -13.71 -13.13
CA ARG A 57 -3.26 -14.10 -13.57
C ARG A 57 -3.89 -13.06 -14.50
N LEU A 58 -3.58 -11.79 -14.29
CA LEU A 58 -3.92 -10.74 -15.26
C LEU A 58 -2.75 -10.55 -16.22
N PRO A 59 -3.02 -10.42 -17.53
CA PRO A 59 -1.99 -10.01 -18.47
C PRO A 59 -1.36 -8.71 -17.98
N PRO A 60 -0.05 -8.51 -18.16
CA PRO A 60 0.58 -7.26 -17.81
C PRO A 60 -0.24 -6.12 -18.45
N PRO A 61 -0.57 -5.05 -17.70
CA PRO A 61 -1.24 -3.91 -18.31
C PRO A 61 -0.45 -3.55 -19.56
N VAL A 62 -1.14 -3.46 -20.71
CA VAL A 62 -0.55 -3.04 -21.99
C VAL A 62 0.28 -1.81 -21.66
N ALA A 63 1.60 -1.92 -21.84
CA ALA A 63 2.55 -1.01 -21.24
C ALA A 63 2.03 0.43 -21.42
N PRO A 64 1.66 1.15 -20.34
CA PRO A 64 1.26 2.53 -20.48
C PRO A 64 2.40 3.24 -21.21
N ARG A 65 2.06 4.04 -22.24
CA ARG A 65 3.02 4.82 -23.05
C ARG A 65 4.17 5.24 -22.15
N VAL A 66 5.37 4.72 -22.45
CA VAL A 66 6.57 4.81 -21.60
C VAL A 66 6.60 6.17 -20.89
N GLY A 67 6.23 6.19 -19.62
CA GLY A 67 6.13 7.43 -18.85
C GLY A 67 7.49 8.13 -18.85
N PHE A 68 7.48 9.46 -18.75
CA PHE A 68 8.68 10.31 -18.77
C PHE A 68 9.83 9.72 -17.94
N LEU A 69 9.54 9.23 -16.72
CA LEU A 69 10.52 8.61 -15.84
C LEU A 69 11.09 7.30 -16.39
N ARG A 70 10.29 6.42 -17.00
CA ARG A 70 10.79 5.16 -17.59
C ARG A 70 11.56 5.39 -18.89
N ARG A 71 11.26 6.47 -19.61
CA ARG A 71 12.02 6.91 -20.80
C ARG A 71 13.36 7.51 -20.41
N ILE A 72 13.42 8.22 -19.29
CA ILE A 72 14.68 8.67 -18.68
C ILE A 72 15.44 7.43 -18.17
N LEU A 73 14.87 6.63 -17.27
CA LEU A 73 15.54 5.50 -16.64
C LEU A 73 15.96 4.37 -17.61
N GLY A 74 15.24 4.18 -18.71
CA GLY A 74 15.53 3.15 -19.72
C GLY A 74 16.36 3.62 -20.91
N GLY A 75 16.62 4.92 -21.03
CA GLY A 75 17.38 5.52 -22.14
C GLY A 75 18.78 5.97 -21.76
N LEU A 76 19.20 5.76 -20.51
CA LEU A 76 20.54 6.14 -20.05
C LEU A 76 21.55 5.06 -20.46
N PRO A 77 22.73 5.45 -20.96
CA PRO A 77 23.79 4.50 -21.25
C PRO A 77 24.11 3.69 -19.98
N PRO A 78 24.45 2.40 -20.12
CA PRO A 78 24.92 1.62 -18.99
C PRO A 78 26.11 2.38 -18.35
N PRO A 79 26.21 2.39 -17.00
CA PRO A 79 27.32 3.04 -16.34
C PRO A 79 28.62 2.44 -16.91
N PRO A 80 29.59 3.27 -17.33
CA PRO A 80 30.84 2.76 -17.86
C PRO A 80 31.53 1.89 -16.79
N LEU A 81 32.15 0.80 -17.23
CA LEU A 81 32.91 -0.12 -16.37
C LEU A 81 34.04 0.57 -15.60
N GLU A 82 34.43 1.79 -16.01
CA GLU A 82 35.51 2.57 -15.43
C GLU A 82 35.01 3.94 -14.95
N GLY A 83 34.76 4.06 -13.64
CA GLY A 83 35.05 5.23 -12.81
C GLY A 83 34.30 6.56 -13.02
N TYR A 84 33.59 6.76 -14.13
CA TYR A 84 32.85 7.99 -14.38
C TYR A 84 31.35 7.73 -14.28
N ASP A 85 30.75 8.12 -13.16
CA ASP A 85 29.29 8.21 -13.09
C ASP A 85 28.82 9.60 -13.54
N PRO A 86 28.23 9.72 -14.74
CA PRO A 86 27.68 10.99 -15.24
C PRO A 86 26.51 11.52 -14.40
N TYR A 87 25.98 10.74 -13.45
CA TYR A 87 24.87 11.11 -12.57
C TYR A 87 25.29 11.58 -11.17
N GLY A 88 26.60 11.68 -10.91
CA GLY A 88 27.12 12.24 -9.66
C GLY A 88 27.03 11.30 -8.45
N LEU A 89 26.75 10.00 -8.62
CA LEU A 89 26.75 9.03 -7.52
C LEU A 89 28.18 8.65 -7.10
N SER A 90 29.20 8.79 -7.97
CA SER A 90 30.61 8.46 -7.66
C SER A 90 31.67 9.48 -8.10
N GLY A 91 31.27 10.68 -8.53
CA GLY A 91 32.24 11.72 -8.90
C GLY A 91 33.07 12.21 -7.69
N PRO A 92 34.32 12.67 -7.88
CA PRO A 92 35.21 13.13 -6.81
C PRO A 92 34.70 14.37 -6.04
N LEU A 93 33.58 14.95 -6.49
CA LEU A 93 32.88 16.06 -5.84
C LEU A 93 31.61 15.63 -5.06
N GLY A 94 31.35 14.31 -4.92
CA GLY A 94 30.29 13.75 -4.10
C GLY A 94 28.91 14.30 -4.44
N GLY A 95 28.31 13.86 -5.56
CA GLY A 95 27.00 14.34 -6.01
C GLY A 95 25.86 13.95 -5.06
N VAL A 96 24.70 13.52 -5.56
CA VAL A 96 23.48 13.36 -4.72
C VAL A 96 23.66 12.41 -3.51
N ALA A 97 24.73 11.61 -3.52
CA ALA A 97 25.11 10.65 -2.51
C ALA A 97 26.28 11.11 -1.58
N GLY A 98 26.87 12.29 -1.80
CA GLY A 98 28.04 12.78 -1.05
C GLY A 98 29.31 11.95 -1.29
N SER A 99 30.42 12.29 -0.62
CA SER A 99 31.72 11.62 -0.78
C SER A 99 31.76 10.17 -0.25
N GLN A 100 30.74 9.73 0.50
CA GLN A 100 30.63 8.38 1.08
C GLN A 100 29.48 7.54 0.47
N GLY A 101 28.72 8.11 -0.45
CA GLY A 101 27.53 7.48 -1.05
C GLY A 101 27.76 6.09 -1.65
N PRO A 102 28.78 5.90 -2.52
CA PRO A 102 29.06 4.60 -3.12
C PRO A 102 29.36 3.49 -2.11
N SER A 103 30.06 3.80 -1.01
CA SER A 103 30.47 2.79 -0.03
C SER A 103 29.31 2.30 0.83
N HIS A 104 28.29 3.14 1.08
CA HIS A 104 27.11 2.72 1.85
C HIS A 104 26.24 1.73 1.08
N TRP A 105 26.26 1.78 -0.26
CA TRP A 105 25.55 0.83 -1.10
C TRP A 105 26.18 -0.56 -1.14
N LEU A 106 27.50 -0.68 -0.97
CA LEU A 106 28.21 -1.97 -1.09
C LEU A 106 27.71 -3.04 -0.10
N GLY A 107 27.17 -2.64 1.04
CA GLY A 107 26.58 -3.54 2.04
C GLY A 107 25.06 -3.72 1.92
N SER A 108 24.41 -3.04 0.97
CA SER A 108 22.95 -3.06 0.84
C SER A 108 22.49 -4.29 0.05
N PRO A 109 21.44 -5.01 0.51
CA PRO A 109 20.84 -6.09 -0.26
C PRO A 109 20.14 -5.60 -1.54
N PHE A 110 19.99 -4.28 -1.69
CA PHE A 110 19.31 -3.64 -2.82
C PHE A 110 20.28 -2.93 -3.78
N LEU A 111 21.56 -3.32 -3.79
CA LEU A 111 22.59 -2.73 -4.65
C LEU A 111 22.20 -2.76 -6.13
N ASP A 112 21.55 -3.82 -6.60
CA ASP A 112 21.06 -3.96 -7.99
C ASP A 112 20.00 -2.90 -8.35
N ARG A 113 19.36 -2.31 -7.34
CA ARG A 113 18.35 -1.25 -7.46
C ARG A 113 18.82 0.11 -6.93
N ALA A 114 20.13 0.28 -6.68
CA ALA A 114 20.67 1.50 -6.09
C ALA A 114 20.30 2.78 -6.86
N HIS A 115 20.42 2.73 -8.19
CA HIS A 115 20.11 3.88 -9.05
C HIS A 115 18.64 4.32 -9.00
N PRO A 116 17.65 3.45 -9.32
CA PRO A 116 16.25 3.86 -9.25
C PRO A 116 15.80 4.24 -7.83
N LEU A 117 16.31 3.59 -6.78
CA LEU A 117 16.02 3.98 -5.40
C LEU A 117 16.56 5.38 -5.08
N THR A 118 17.76 5.71 -5.58
CA THR A 118 18.35 7.05 -5.37
C THR A 118 17.50 8.15 -5.99
N LEU A 119 17.01 7.94 -7.20
CA LEU A 119 16.15 8.92 -7.87
C LEU A 119 14.80 9.09 -7.17
N VAL A 120 14.21 7.99 -6.68
CA VAL A 120 12.96 8.02 -5.92
C VAL A 120 13.12 8.83 -4.64
N PHE A 121 14.09 8.48 -3.80
CA PHE A 121 14.23 9.09 -2.47
C PHE A 121 14.87 10.48 -2.50
N ALA A 122 15.46 10.89 -3.62
CA ALA A 122 15.77 12.30 -3.87
C ALA A 122 14.51 13.16 -4.09
N SER A 123 13.40 12.55 -4.51
CA SER A 123 12.19 13.26 -4.96
C SER A 123 11.00 13.11 -4.02
N VAL A 124 10.98 12.06 -3.19
CA VAL A 124 9.86 11.71 -2.33
C VAL A 124 10.35 11.63 -0.88
N PRO A 125 9.89 12.52 0.02
CA PRO A 125 10.21 12.39 1.43
C PRO A 125 9.54 11.13 2.01
N LEU A 126 10.16 10.52 3.02
CA LEU A 126 9.58 9.39 3.74
C LEU A 126 8.26 9.77 4.38
N VAL A 127 8.22 10.90 5.08
CA VAL A 127 7.01 11.48 5.68
C VAL A 127 6.95 13.00 5.46
N PRO A 128 5.75 13.61 5.49
CA PRO A 128 5.59 15.05 5.23
C PRO A 128 6.34 15.97 6.20
N SER A 129 6.56 15.53 7.44
CA SER A 129 7.32 16.27 8.46
C SER A 129 8.02 15.30 9.41
N CYS A 130 9.32 15.50 9.62
CA CYS A 130 10.12 14.72 10.57
C CYS A 130 9.74 15.09 12.01
N PRO A 131 9.42 14.12 12.90
CA PRO A 131 9.11 14.40 14.30
C PRO A 131 10.21 15.13 15.08
N SER A 132 11.47 15.01 14.65
CA SER A 132 12.63 15.65 15.30
C SER A 132 12.84 17.10 14.83
N CYS A 133 12.97 17.31 13.52
CA CYS A 133 13.39 18.61 12.96
C CYS A 133 12.30 19.37 12.19
N GLY A 134 11.09 18.81 12.05
CA GLY A 134 9.93 19.47 11.44
C GLY A 134 9.95 19.62 9.91
N VAL A 135 11.09 19.40 9.24
CA VAL A 135 11.18 19.44 7.77
C VAL A 135 10.64 18.15 7.14
N PRO A 136 10.19 18.15 5.87
CA PRO A 136 9.90 16.92 5.14
C PRO A 136 11.08 15.96 5.26
N MET A 137 10.82 14.73 5.70
CA MET A 137 11.89 13.82 6.12
C MET A 137 12.51 13.15 4.89
N PRO A 138 13.71 13.55 4.40
CA PRO A 138 14.37 12.79 3.36
C PRO A 138 14.83 11.46 3.95
N LEU A 139 14.87 10.43 3.10
CA LEU A 139 15.50 9.16 3.40
C LEU A 139 16.76 9.04 2.57
N HIS A 140 17.89 8.70 3.18
CA HIS A 140 19.04 8.31 2.39
C HIS A 140 18.71 7.03 1.61
N PRO A 141 18.96 6.98 0.29
CA PRO A 141 18.56 5.83 -0.52
C PRO A 141 19.10 4.49 -0.02
N TRP A 142 20.32 4.47 0.51
CA TRP A 142 20.93 3.27 1.08
C TRP A 142 20.34 2.89 2.44
N ASP A 143 19.67 3.78 3.17
CA ASP A 143 19.02 3.44 4.45
C ASP A 143 17.63 2.81 4.26
N PHE A 144 17.13 2.70 3.01
CA PHE A 144 15.84 2.07 2.74
C PHE A 144 15.76 0.62 3.23
N HIS A 145 16.86 -0.14 3.14
CA HIS A 145 16.91 -1.51 3.65
C HIS A 145 16.87 -1.59 5.18
N ARG A 146 17.13 -0.49 5.89
CA ARG A 146 17.19 -0.44 7.36
C ARG A 146 15.86 -0.05 8.00
N LEU A 147 14.90 0.40 7.20
CA LEU A 147 13.56 0.71 7.67
C LEU A 147 13.00 -0.52 8.38
N SER A 148 12.63 -0.36 9.65
CA SER A 148 12.17 -1.47 10.50
C SER A 148 10.80 -1.16 11.04
N PHE A 149 9.93 -2.15 11.09
CA PHE A 149 8.61 -1.98 11.69
C PHE A 149 8.74 -2.02 13.21
N THR A 150 7.96 -1.21 13.90
CA THR A 150 7.91 -1.19 15.36
C THR A 150 6.49 -0.90 15.82
N ASP A 151 6.19 -1.10 17.09
CA ASP A 151 4.91 -0.65 17.64
C ASP A 151 4.86 0.88 17.56
N ALA A 152 3.75 1.46 17.09
CA ALA A 152 3.67 2.92 17.00
C ALA A 152 3.82 3.54 18.40
N ALA A 153 4.44 4.72 18.43
CA ALA A 153 4.55 5.52 19.64
C ALA A 153 3.14 5.77 20.23
N PRO A 154 2.99 5.81 21.57
CA PRO A 154 1.69 5.96 22.24
C PRO A 154 0.92 7.22 21.83
N ASP A 155 1.59 8.27 21.33
CA ASP A 155 0.93 9.49 20.84
C ASP A 155 0.31 9.35 19.43
N ALA A 156 0.50 8.21 18.75
CA ALA A 156 -0.11 7.92 17.44
C ALA A 156 -1.46 7.19 17.54
N THR A 157 -2.00 7.01 18.75
CA THR A 157 -3.29 6.37 18.97
C THR A 157 -4.42 7.38 18.77
N ALA A 158 -4.99 7.43 17.57
CA ALA A 158 -6.34 7.96 17.40
C ALA A 158 -7.34 6.89 17.88
N PRO A 159 -8.30 7.21 18.75
CA PRO A 159 -9.34 6.26 19.13
C PRO A 159 -10.13 5.83 17.89
N ASN A 160 -10.34 4.53 17.71
CA ASN A 160 -11.28 4.03 16.70
C ASN A 160 -12.73 4.31 17.16
N ARG A 161 -13.72 4.21 16.25
CA ARG A 161 -15.16 4.41 16.53
C ARG A 161 -15.69 3.56 17.70
N THR A 162 -15.02 2.47 18.07
CA THR A 162 -15.38 1.57 19.18
C THR A 162 -14.77 1.97 20.53
N GLY A 163 -13.93 3.00 20.58
CA GLY A 163 -13.18 3.37 21.79
C GLY A 163 -12.00 2.43 22.09
N GLU A 164 -11.72 1.46 21.21
CA GLU A 164 -10.53 0.61 21.32
C GLU A 164 -9.29 1.32 20.77
N VAL A 165 -8.18 1.17 21.50
CA VAL A 165 -6.85 1.61 21.06
C VAL A 165 -6.38 0.66 19.98
N GLU A 166 -6.55 1.04 18.71
CA GLU A 166 -5.99 0.29 17.60
C GLU A 166 -4.47 0.52 17.59
N LEU A 167 -3.69 -0.52 17.93
CA LEU A 167 -2.24 -0.52 17.76
C LEU A 167 -1.93 -0.32 16.27
N ARG A 168 -1.43 0.86 15.93
CA ARG A 168 -0.92 1.16 14.60
C ARG A 168 0.52 0.69 14.51
N ALA A 169 0.93 0.17 13.37
CA ALA A 169 2.33 -0.10 13.11
C ALA A 169 3.08 1.23 12.92
N GLY A 170 4.22 1.37 13.58
CA GLY A 170 5.21 2.40 13.36
C GLY A 170 6.33 1.92 12.46
N LEU A 171 7.08 2.87 11.91
CA LEU A 171 8.27 2.63 11.12
C LEU A 171 9.44 3.39 11.76
N LEU A 172 10.47 2.66 12.19
CA LEU A 172 11.72 3.22 12.66
C LEU A 172 12.59 3.60 11.46
N ALA A 173 13.00 4.87 11.40
CA ALA A 173 13.78 5.41 10.29
C ALA A 173 14.72 6.53 10.74
N THR A 174 15.88 6.63 10.09
CA THR A 174 16.82 7.73 10.30
C THR A 174 16.54 8.87 9.34
N CYS A 175 16.37 10.08 9.87
CA CYS A 175 16.16 11.27 9.04
C CYS A 175 17.43 11.62 8.26
N GLY A 176 17.38 11.66 6.93
CA GLY A 176 18.52 12.04 6.10
C GLY A 176 18.93 13.53 6.23
N HIS A 177 18.18 14.34 6.97
CA HIS A 177 18.50 15.75 7.21
C HIS A 177 19.15 16.00 8.58
N CYS A 178 18.53 15.53 9.67
CA CYS A 178 19.03 15.75 11.03
C CYS A 178 19.70 14.51 11.65
N SER A 179 19.79 13.40 10.92
CA SER A 179 20.35 12.11 11.35
C SER A 179 19.74 11.52 12.63
N THR A 180 18.59 12.05 13.08
CA THR A 180 17.87 11.50 14.23
C THR A 180 17.05 10.30 13.81
N GLU A 181 17.12 9.23 14.58
CA GLU A 181 16.25 8.08 14.45
C GLU A 181 14.88 8.40 15.06
N VAL A 182 13.82 8.20 14.29
CA VAL A 182 12.45 8.56 14.65
C VAL A 182 11.50 7.42 14.30
N VAL A 183 10.44 7.28 15.09
CA VAL A 183 9.31 6.41 14.75
C VAL A 183 8.24 7.24 14.07
N VAL A 184 7.84 6.84 12.87
CA VAL A 184 6.78 7.51 12.10
C VAL A 184 5.61 6.57 11.84
N PRO A 185 4.37 7.06 11.73
CA PRO A 185 3.23 6.21 11.38
C PRO A 185 3.40 5.59 9.99
N VAL A 186 3.13 4.30 9.85
CA VAL A 186 3.21 3.60 8.54
C VAL A 186 2.32 4.26 7.50
N ASP A 187 1.15 4.78 7.89
CA ASP A 187 0.22 5.48 6.97
C ASP A 187 0.85 6.71 6.31
N GLN A 188 1.65 7.48 7.08
CA GLN A 188 2.36 8.64 6.55
C GLN A 188 3.55 8.23 5.69
N ALA A 189 4.22 7.13 6.04
CA ALA A 189 5.35 6.58 5.29
C ALA A 189 4.95 5.79 4.04
N ARG A 190 3.67 5.42 3.93
CA ARG A 190 3.12 4.53 2.90
C ARG A 190 3.48 4.96 1.48
N PRO A 191 3.35 6.22 1.04
CA PRO A 191 3.67 6.59 -0.33
C PRO A 191 5.13 6.29 -0.69
N ALA A 192 6.07 6.64 0.19
CA ALA A 192 7.49 6.40 -0.01
C ALA A 192 7.82 4.89 0.05
N LEU A 193 7.26 4.16 1.01
CA LEU A 193 7.39 2.70 1.11
C LEU A 193 6.88 2.02 -0.17
N ARG A 194 5.72 2.44 -0.68
CA ARG A 194 5.13 1.87 -1.89
C ARG A 194 5.97 2.06 -3.12
N ILE A 195 6.50 3.27 -3.32
CA ILE A 195 7.37 3.54 -4.47
C ILE A 195 8.65 2.73 -4.33
N GLY A 196 9.28 2.70 -3.16
CA GLY A 196 10.48 1.90 -2.92
C GLY A 196 10.27 0.40 -3.16
N LEU A 197 9.20 -0.19 -2.61
CA LEU A 197 8.83 -1.59 -2.85
C LEU A 197 8.55 -1.87 -4.32
N SER A 198 7.90 -0.95 -5.03
CA SER A 198 7.68 -1.10 -6.48
C SER A 198 8.99 -1.12 -7.28
N VAL A 199 10.03 -0.41 -6.81
CA VAL A 199 11.36 -0.44 -7.42
C VAL A 199 12.04 -1.79 -7.18
N LEU A 200 11.97 -2.30 -5.95
CA LEU A 200 12.56 -3.59 -5.55
C LEU A 200 11.87 -4.78 -6.24
N ASP A 201 10.55 -4.82 -6.17
CA ASP A 201 9.72 -5.95 -6.55
C ASP A 201 8.89 -5.61 -7.80
N SER A 202 9.58 -5.07 -8.80
CA SER A 202 9.05 -4.88 -10.16
C SER A 202 9.41 -6.05 -11.09
N GLY A 203 8.53 -6.28 -12.06
CA GLY A 203 8.81 -7.14 -13.22
C GLY A 203 8.25 -8.57 -13.11
N PRO A 204 8.61 -9.44 -14.06
CA PRO A 204 8.03 -10.78 -14.16
C PRO A 204 8.28 -11.68 -12.95
N GLU A 205 9.46 -11.59 -12.32
CA GLU A 205 9.81 -12.43 -11.17
C GLU A 205 8.99 -12.08 -9.92
N ALA A 206 8.74 -10.79 -9.67
CA ALA A 206 7.84 -10.37 -8.60
C ALA A 206 6.40 -10.85 -8.86
N ARG A 207 5.98 -10.90 -10.13
CA ARG A 207 4.66 -11.41 -10.53
C ARG A 207 4.47 -12.91 -10.33
N LYS A 208 5.55 -13.69 -10.28
CA LYS A 208 5.43 -15.13 -10.01
C LYS A 208 5.02 -15.41 -8.57
N VAL A 209 5.32 -14.49 -7.64
CA VAL A 209 5.10 -14.70 -6.20
C VAL A 209 3.87 -13.98 -5.66
N GLY A 210 3.10 -13.25 -6.49
CA GLY A 210 1.93 -12.49 -6.01
C GLY A 210 0.85 -13.36 -5.36
N GLU A 211 0.57 -14.53 -5.95
CA GLU A 211 -0.38 -15.49 -5.38
C GLU A 211 0.15 -16.12 -4.07
N GLU A 212 1.44 -16.49 -4.05
CA GLU A 212 2.09 -17.02 -2.85
C GLU A 212 2.11 -16.00 -1.70
N ALA A 213 2.36 -14.73 -2.01
CA ALA A 213 2.32 -13.63 -1.05
C ALA A 213 0.92 -13.44 -0.47
N GLY A 214 -0.11 -13.53 -1.32
CA GLY A 214 -1.51 -13.53 -0.88
C GLY A 214 -1.84 -14.72 0.03
N ALA A 215 -1.39 -15.92 -0.33
CA ALA A 215 -1.56 -17.12 0.50
C ALA A 215 -0.80 -17.02 1.83
N ALA A 216 0.39 -16.41 1.83
CA ALA A 216 1.15 -16.14 3.05
C ALA A 216 0.38 -15.21 3.99
N LEU A 217 -0.26 -14.16 3.47
CA LEU A 217 -1.12 -13.27 4.25
C LEU A 217 -2.32 -14.00 4.83
N ASP A 218 -3.02 -14.83 4.03
CA ASP A 218 -4.15 -15.63 4.50
C ASP A 218 -3.71 -16.54 5.67
N ARG A 219 -2.54 -17.19 5.58
CA ARG A 219 -1.98 -18.02 6.66
C ARG A 219 -1.66 -17.27 7.94
N VAL A 220 -1.20 -16.02 7.84
CA VAL A 220 -0.87 -15.15 8.99
C VAL A 220 -2.12 -14.54 9.63
N GLY A 221 -3.29 -14.66 9.00
CA GLY A 221 -4.54 -14.06 9.47
C GLY A 221 -4.77 -12.64 8.96
N GLY A 222 -4.22 -12.31 7.79
CA GLY A 222 -4.47 -11.07 7.06
C GLY A 222 -3.41 -10.00 7.21
N THR A 223 -3.65 -8.86 6.54
CA THR A 223 -2.72 -7.73 6.40
C THR A 223 -2.36 -7.09 7.74
N ARG A 224 -3.34 -6.95 8.65
CA ARG A 224 -3.14 -6.41 10.01
C ARG A 224 -2.22 -7.29 10.86
N MET A 225 -2.42 -8.60 10.81
CA MET A 225 -1.58 -9.54 11.57
C MET A 225 -0.14 -9.57 11.05
N LEU A 226 0.05 -9.42 9.74
CA LEU A 226 1.38 -9.26 9.16
C LEU A 226 2.08 -8.01 9.71
N LEU A 227 1.45 -6.83 9.64
CA LEU A 227 2.07 -5.58 10.10
C LEU A 227 2.40 -5.62 11.59
N ASN A 228 1.50 -6.18 12.41
CA ASN A 228 1.75 -6.37 13.84
C ASN A 228 2.87 -7.39 14.10
N GLY A 229 2.95 -8.46 13.30
CA GLY A 229 4.04 -9.43 13.35
C GLY A 229 5.38 -8.78 13.02
N LEU A 230 5.44 -7.98 11.96
CA LEU A 230 6.63 -7.23 11.56
C LEU A 230 7.05 -6.23 12.65
N ALA A 231 6.10 -5.51 13.24
CA ALA A 231 6.34 -4.58 14.34
C ALA A 231 6.95 -5.26 15.57
N ARG A 232 6.42 -6.44 15.94
CA ARG A 232 6.93 -7.22 17.07
C ARG A 232 8.31 -7.81 16.83
N VAL A 233 8.57 -8.29 15.61
CA VAL A 233 9.88 -8.87 15.25
C VAL A 233 10.93 -7.77 15.09
N GLY A 234 10.54 -6.58 14.65
CA GLY A 234 11.48 -5.49 14.37
C GLY A 234 12.36 -5.75 13.16
N ALA A 235 11.94 -6.64 12.24
CA ALA A 235 12.75 -7.01 11.09
C ALA A 235 12.95 -5.81 10.15
N PRO A 236 14.19 -5.51 9.74
CA PRO A 236 14.46 -4.49 8.76
C PRO A 236 13.99 -4.95 7.38
N LEU A 237 13.63 -4.00 6.52
CA LEU A 237 13.12 -4.27 5.18
C LEU A 237 14.09 -5.09 4.32
N GLY A 238 15.39 -4.91 4.54
CA GLY A 238 16.47 -5.64 3.87
C GLY A 238 16.48 -7.15 4.15
N ASP A 239 15.96 -7.56 5.29
CA ASP A 239 15.93 -8.97 5.72
C ASP A 239 14.67 -9.68 5.20
N LEU A 240 13.68 -8.93 4.72
CA LEU A 240 12.47 -9.50 4.15
C LEU A 240 12.78 -10.12 2.78
N GLY A 241 12.40 -11.39 2.61
CA GLY A 241 12.43 -12.05 1.32
C GLY A 241 11.44 -11.42 0.33
N ARG A 242 11.51 -11.85 -0.93
CA ARG A 242 10.67 -11.30 -2.01
C ARG A 242 9.17 -11.52 -1.73
N VAL A 243 8.80 -12.69 -1.23
CA VAL A 243 7.39 -13.02 -0.91
C VAL A 243 6.87 -12.09 0.18
N GLU A 244 7.66 -11.89 1.24
CA GLU A 244 7.33 -11.02 2.37
C GLU A 244 7.23 -9.55 1.96
N ARG A 245 8.14 -9.06 1.10
CA ARG A 245 8.05 -7.69 0.58
C ARG A 245 6.85 -7.47 -0.33
N VAL A 246 6.49 -8.44 -1.17
CA VAL A 246 5.26 -8.38 -1.97
C VAL A 246 4.03 -8.43 -1.07
N ALA A 247 4.01 -9.28 -0.03
CA ALA A 247 2.95 -9.33 0.97
C ALA A 247 2.81 -8.00 1.76
N LEU A 248 3.93 -7.37 2.11
CA LEU A 248 3.95 -6.04 2.70
C LEU A 248 3.38 -5.00 1.72
N GLY A 249 3.75 -5.08 0.44
CA GLY A 249 3.13 -4.30 -0.64
C GLY A 249 1.62 -4.46 -0.56
N ILE A 250 1.10 -5.66 -0.78
CA ILE A 250 -0.33 -6.03 -0.68
C ILE A 250 -0.99 -5.39 0.57
N ALA A 251 -0.41 -5.56 1.76
CA ALA A 251 -0.93 -4.99 3.00
C ALA A 251 -1.04 -3.46 3.00
N LEU A 252 -0.05 -2.77 2.42
CA LEU A 252 -0.04 -1.32 2.30
C LEU A 252 -1.07 -0.77 1.29
N ASP A 253 -1.49 -1.54 0.27
CA ASP A 253 -2.62 -1.09 -0.59
C ASP A 253 -3.95 -1.37 0.07
N ALA A 254 -4.13 -2.54 0.68
CA ALA A 254 -5.42 -2.90 1.28
C ALA A 254 -5.89 -1.83 2.27
N ARG A 255 -4.96 -1.31 3.09
CA ARG A 255 -5.27 -0.22 4.03
C ARG A 255 -5.71 1.06 3.30
N ALA A 256 -5.03 1.42 2.22
CA ALA A 256 -5.33 2.62 1.47
C ALA A 256 -6.64 2.53 0.69
N GLU A 257 -6.97 1.34 0.19
CA GLU A 257 -8.27 1.09 -0.45
C GLU A 257 -9.39 1.16 0.56
N ALA A 258 -9.22 0.56 1.75
CA ALA A 258 -10.18 0.71 2.83
C ALA A 258 -10.40 2.19 3.21
N ASP A 259 -9.32 2.97 3.31
CA ASP A 259 -9.43 4.41 3.60
C ASP A 259 -10.15 5.18 2.48
N ALA A 260 -9.90 4.84 1.22
CA ALA A 260 -10.57 5.45 0.07
C ALA A 260 -12.07 5.10 0.02
N LEU A 261 -12.41 3.83 0.25
CA LEU A 261 -13.80 3.37 0.31
C LEU A 261 -14.57 4.03 1.46
N VAL A 262 -13.94 4.22 2.63
CA VAL A 262 -14.54 4.96 3.75
C VAL A 262 -14.76 6.42 3.40
N ALA A 263 -13.86 7.04 2.63
CA ALA A 263 -14.03 8.41 2.17
C ALA A 263 -15.19 8.53 1.17
N GLU A 264 -15.25 7.65 0.17
CA GLU A 264 -16.35 7.59 -0.81
C GLU A 264 -17.70 7.32 -0.13
N TRP A 265 -17.73 6.39 0.83
CA TRP A 265 -18.94 6.10 1.57
C TRP A 265 -19.42 7.30 2.40
N ARG A 266 -18.50 8.04 3.04
CA ARG A 266 -18.85 9.28 3.76
C ARG A 266 -19.42 10.35 2.83
N GLU A 267 -18.84 10.51 1.65
CA GLU A 267 -19.37 11.44 0.65
C GLU A 267 -20.77 11.02 0.20
N ALA A 268 -21.01 9.71 -0.01
CA ALA A 268 -22.32 9.18 -0.34
C ALA A 268 -23.36 9.34 0.79
N GLU A 269 -22.95 9.13 2.05
CA GLU A 269 -23.80 9.39 3.22
C GLU A 269 -24.14 10.87 3.35
N GLU A 270 -23.19 11.78 3.11
CA GLU A 270 -23.42 13.22 3.12
C GLU A 270 -24.43 13.63 2.03
N ILE A 271 -24.28 13.10 0.81
CA ILE A 271 -25.24 13.33 -0.28
C ILE A 271 -26.63 12.81 0.09
N THR A 272 -26.71 11.62 0.70
CA THR A 272 -27.98 11.02 1.12
C THR A 272 -28.64 11.83 2.24
N ALA A 273 -27.87 12.28 3.23
CA ALA A 273 -28.36 13.15 4.31
C ALA A 273 -28.84 14.52 3.81
N ILE A 274 -28.20 15.08 2.77
CA ILE A 274 -28.68 16.28 2.08
C ILE A 274 -30.01 15.99 1.36
N MET A 275 -30.13 14.85 0.68
CA MET A 275 -31.36 14.45 -0.03
C MET A 275 -32.53 14.17 0.92
N ASP A 276 -32.25 13.58 2.08
CA ASP A 276 -33.25 13.23 3.10
C ASP A 276 -33.65 14.44 3.98
N SER A 277 -33.13 15.63 3.68
CA SER A 277 -33.42 16.91 4.36
C SER A 277 -32.89 17.02 5.80
N ASP A 278 -32.06 16.08 6.27
CA ASP A 278 -31.48 16.10 7.62
C ASP A 278 -30.42 17.22 7.81
N LEU A 279 -29.91 17.78 6.71
CA LEU A 279 -28.92 18.88 6.71
C LEU A 279 -29.45 20.23 6.18
N THR A 280 -30.74 20.35 5.84
CA THR A 280 -31.29 21.61 5.29
C THR A 280 -32.42 22.18 6.15
N ASP A 281 -32.07 22.76 7.30
CA ASP A 281 -32.94 23.74 7.97
C ASP A 281 -32.77 25.11 7.28
N VAL A 282 -33.08 25.16 5.98
CA VAL A 282 -33.08 26.41 5.21
C VAL A 282 -34.50 26.95 5.22
N ALA A 283 -34.71 28.06 5.95
CA ALA A 283 -36.01 28.70 6.07
C ALA A 283 -36.66 28.95 4.69
N GLY A 284 -37.80 28.30 4.46
CA GLY A 284 -38.58 28.41 3.21
C GLY A 284 -38.36 27.30 2.18
N PHE A 285 -37.42 26.36 2.39
CA PHE A 285 -37.18 25.25 1.46
C PHE A 285 -38.37 24.28 1.35
N LEU A 286 -39.03 23.95 2.47
CA LEU A 286 -40.24 23.12 2.46
C LEU A 286 -41.38 23.77 1.66
N ALA A 287 -41.59 25.08 1.80
CA ALA A 287 -42.59 25.84 1.04
C ALA A 287 -42.24 25.99 -0.46
N PHE A 288 -40.97 25.84 -0.84
CA PHE A 288 -40.56 25.75 -2.25
C PHE A 288 -40.83 24.34 -2.80
N ARG A 289 -40.49 23.29 -2.05
CA ARG A 289 -40.72 21.89 -2.43
C ARG A 289 -42.20 21.57 -2.63
N GLU A 290 -43.09 22.01 -1.73
CA GLU A 290 -44.55 21.87 -1.89
C GLU A 290 -45.07 22.53 -3.16
N ARG A 291 -44.50 23.68 -3.54
CA ARG A 291 -44.92 24.45 -4.72
C ARG A 291 -44.49 23.81 -6.05
N VAL A 292 -43.43 23.00 -6.02
CA VAL A 292 -42.83 22.39 -7.23
C VAL A 292 -43.26 20.93 -7.39
N LEU A 293 -43.44 20.21 -6.29
CA LEU A 293 -43.81 18.79 -6.29
C LEU A 293 -45.30 18.54 -5.98
N GLY A 294 -46.05 19.56 -5.56
CA GLY A 294 -47.47 19.46 -5.22
C GLY A 294 -48.45 19.48 -6.40
N ASP A 295 -47.97 19.62 -7.64
CA ASP A 295 -48.79 19.61 -8.87
C ASP A 295 -48.65 18.31 -9.68
N ALA A 296 -48.49 17.16 -9.00
CA ALA A 296 -48.57 15.82 -9.61
C ALA A 296 -49.80 15.05 -9.11
#